data_AF-A0A6G1TYS0-F1
#
_entry.id   AF-A0A6G1TYS0-F1
#
_cell.length_a   1.000
_cell.length_b   1.000
_cell.length_c   1.000
_cell.angle_alpha   90.00
_cell.angle_beta   90.00
_cell.angle_gamma   90.00
#
_symmetry.space_group_name_H-M   'P 1'
#
loop_
_entity.id
_entity.type
_entity.pdbx_description
1 polymer ?
#
loop_
_entity_poly.entity_id
_entity_poly.type
_entity_poly.pdbx_seq_one_letter_code
_entity_poly.pdbx_strand_id
1 'polypeptide(L)'
;MKKMMLLMVIALMTVTSMVVMAGCKSAEKGNCRIHGTMESNRWDGKKIFLVPMFGLQDAAHVDSVVIKDGKFEFVADTTEMKVIRIDYHYRDGVQDLLVVSEPGDINVTVGANSISGGTPQNDSLQVWKDQIMKFNSAYNQLRMQARQEGSDQLLMTKGKKIQNQLKEYNIAFLKRQPAGVFKSFLQTMYPSAK
;
A
#
# COMPACT_ATOMS: atom_id res chain seq x y z
N MET A 1 48.00 16.71 27.09
CA MET A 1 47.36 16.77 25.76
C MET A 1 47.01 15.38 25.20
N LYS A 2 47.95 14.43 25.08
CA LYS A 2 47.67 13.06 24.56
C LYS A 2 46.62 12.27 25.37
N LYS A 3 46.63 12.34 26.71
CA LYS A 3 45.62 11.69 27.57
C LYS A 3 44.22 12.29 27.42
N MET A 4 44.12 13.59 27.13
CA MET A 4 42.84 14.30 26.97
C MET A 4 42.22 14.02 25.59
N MET A 5 43.05 13.91 24.54
CA MET A 5 42.64 13.41 23.22
C MET A 5 42.15 11.96 23.29
N LEU A 6 42.83 11.09 24.03
CA LEU A 6 42.44 9.68 24.18
C LEU A 6 41.06 9.55 24.86
N LEU A 7 40.80 10.34 25.90
CA LEU A 7 39.50 10.36 26.59
C LEU A 7 38.37 10.90 25.71
N MET A 8 38.63 11.92 24.87
CA MET A 8 37.65 12.42 23.91
C MET A 8 37.35 11.42 22.78
N VAL A 9 38.34 10.68 22.30
CA VAL A 9 38.14 9.65 21.27
C VAL A 9 37.34 8.47 21.81
N ILE A 10 37.60 8.05 23.06
CA ILE A 10 36.83 6.99 23.73
C ILE A 10 35.38 7.45 23.96
N ALA A 11 35.16 8.70 24.41
CA ALA A 11 33.83 9.26 24.58
C ALA A 11 33.06 9.42 23.25
N LEU A 12 33.75 9.73 22.15
CA LEU A 12 33.13 9.86 20.83
C LEU A 12 32.76 8.50 20.23
N MET A 13 33.53 7.44 20.52
CA MET A 13 33.24 6.06 20.12
C MET A 13 32.11 5.41 20.96
N THR A 14 31.93 5.79 22.22
CA THR A 14 30.81 5.27 23.03
C THR A 14 29.47 5.90 22.66
N VAL A 15 29.45 7.18 22.26
CA VAL A 15 28.22 7.87 21.82
C VAL A 15 27.74 7.39 20.45
N THR A 16 28.65 6.98 19.56
CA THR A 16 28.27 6.39 18.26
C THR A 16 27.74 4.96 18.35
N SER A 17 28.00 4.25 19.46
CA SER A 17 27.54 2.88 19.67
C SER A 17 26.12 2.79 20.27
N MET A 18 25.57 3.89 20.81
CA MET A 18 24.22 3.92 21.41
C MET A 18 23.08 4.28 20.44
N VAL A 19 23.37 4.59 19.17
CA VAL A 19 22.34 5.04 18.19
C VAL A 19 21.84 3.91 17.28
N VAL A 20 22.32 2.66 17.43
CA VAL A 20 21.96 1.55 16.51
C VAL A 20 21.04 0.49 17.15
N MET A 21 20.13 0.89 18.05
CA MET A 21 19.10 -0.01 18.60
C MET A 21 17.67 0.36 18.19
N ALA A 22 17.49 0.88 16.97
CA ALA A 22 16.17 1.03 16.34
C ALA A 22 16.19 0.36 14.96
N GLY A 23 16.24 -0.97 14.92
CA GLY A 23 16.18 -1.67 13.63
C GLY A 23 16.60 -3.11 13.70
N CYS A 24 15.79 -3.93 14.37
CA CYS A 24 15.59 -5.36 14.08
C CYS A 24 14.61 -5.91 15.14
N LYS A 25 13.34 -5.54 15.03
CA LYS A 25 12.32 -6.52 15.45
C LYS A 25 12.42 -7.61 14.39
N SER A 26 13.10 -8.69 14.73
CA SER A 26 12.97 -9.97 14.02
C SER A 26 11.49 -10.14 13.68
N ALA A 27 11.18 -10.50 12.44
CA ALA A 27 9.81 -10.77 12.03
C ALA A 27 9.27 -11.89 12.93
N GLU A 28 8.63 -11.51 14.04
CA GLU A 28 7.86 -12.44 14.83
C GLU A 28 6.87 -13.07 13.85
N LYS A 29 6.68 -14.38 13.95
CA LYS A 29 5.56 -15.09 13.35
C LYS A 29 4.26 -14.64 14.03
N GLY A 30 4.02 -13.33 14.06
CA GLY A 30 2.84 -12.70 14.59
C GLY A 30 1.76 -12.71 13.52
N ASN A 31 0.52 -12.91 13.94
CA ASN A 31 -0.62 -12.74 13.06
C ASN A 31 -0.68 -11.29 12.59
N CYS A 32 -1.12 -11.09 11.35
CA CYS A 32 -1.47 -9.78 10.82
C CYS A 32 -2.82 -9.36 11.44
N ARG A 33 -2.90 -8.21 12.09
CA ARG A 33 -4.17 -7.61 12.52
C ARG A 33 -4.47 -6.40 11.66
N ILE A 34 -5.68 -6.33 11.14
CA ILE A 34 -6.14 -5.21 10.31
C ILE A 34 -7.24 -4.50 11.08
N HIS A 35 -6.96 -3.28 11.54
CA HIS A 35 -7.91 -2.40 12.19
C HIS A 35 -8.55 -1.48 11.16
N GLY A 36 -9.84 -1.66 10.96
CA GLY A 36 -10.60 -1.00 9.91
C GLY A 36 -11.54 0.07 10.43
N THR A 37 -11.57 1.19 9.72
CA THR A 37 -12.53 2.27 9.90
C THR A 37 -13.24 2.57 8.58
N MET A 38 -14.51 2.88 8.64
CA MET A 38 -15.30 3.33 7.50
C MET A 38 -15.35 4.87 7.48
N GLU A 39 -15.30 5.48 6.31
CA GLU A 39 -15.47 6.93 6.14
C GLU A 39 -16.89 7.41 6.53
N SER A 40 -17.87 6.51 6.53
CA SER A 40 -19.27 6.78 6.83
C SER A 40 -19.90 5.59 7.54
N ASN A 41 -20.87 5.86 8.42
CA ASN A 41 -21.66 4.83 9.11
C ASN A 41 -22.74 4.19 8.21
N ARG A 42 -22.92 4.64 6.96
CA ARG A 42 -23.93 4.08 6.04
C ARG A 42 -23.75 2.59 5.74
N TRP A 43 -22.57 2.04 6.03
CA TRP A 43 -22.23 0.63 5.86
C TRP A 43 -22.33 -0.21 7.13
N ASP A 44 -22.78 0.37 8.25
CA ASP A 44 -23.02 -0.41 9.46
C ASP A 44 -24.04 -1.52 9.23
N GLY A 45 -23.77 -2.68 9.83
CA GLY A 45 -24.54 -3.90 9.62
C GLY A 45 -24.31 -4.59 8.27
N LYS A 46 -23.47 -4.04 7.37
CA LYS A 46 -23.07 -4.70 6.12
C LYS A 46 -21.84 -5.58 6.33
N LYS A 47 -21.67 -6.55 5.42
CA LYS A 47 -20.45 -7.36 5.38
C LYS A 47 -19.34 -6.64 4.63
N ILE A 48 -18.14 -6.77 5.16
CA ILE A 48 -16.89 -6.43 4.50
C ILE A 48 -16.02 -7.68 4.44
N PHE A 49 -15.29 -7.82 3.34
CA PHE A 49 -14.57 -9.05 3.00
C PHE A 49 -13.08 -8.76 2.87
N LEU A 50 -12.28 -9.72 3.34
CA LEU A 50 -10.84 -9.77 3.12
C LEU A 50 -10.56 -10.93 2.16
N VAL A 51 -10.20 -10.60 0.92
CA VAL A 51 -10.13 -11.56 -0.18
C VAL A 51 -8.70 -11.70 -0.67
N PRO A 52 -8.12 -12.90 -0.77
CA PRO A 52 -6.88 -13.12 -1.49
C PRO A 52 -6.94 -12.51 -2.90
N MET A 53 -5.93 -11.74 -3.26
CA MET A 53 -5.87 -11.11 -4.59
C MET A 53 -5.66 -12.17 -5.69
N PHE A 54 -4.93 -13.23 -5.37
CA PHE A 54 -4.61 -14.33 -6.27
C PHE A 54 -5.12 -15.65 -5.68
N GLY A 55 -5.35 -16.64 -6.53
CA GLY A 55 -5.82 -17.96 -6.12
C GLY A 55 -7.34 -18.07 -5.98
N LEU A 56 -7.78 -19.04 -5.17
CA LEU A 56 -9.20 -19.35 -4.99
C LEU A 56 -9.89 -18.27 -4.15
N GLN A 57 -11.10 -17.88 -4.56
CA GLN A 57 -11.96 -16.91 -3.86
C GLN A 57 -13.27 -17.58 -3.44
N ASP A 58 -13.17 -18.76 -2.83
CA ASP A 58 -14.31 -19.48 -2.26
C ASP A 58 -14.49 -19.14 -0.76
N ALA A 59 -15.51 -19.73 -0.15
CA ALA A 59 -15.85 -19.49 1.26
C ALA A 59 -14.76 -19.96 2.25
N ALA A 60 -13.83 -20.82 1.84
CA ALA A 60 -12.75 -21.28 2.71
C ALA A 60 -11.56 -20.31 2.73
N HIS A 61 -11.41 -19.46 1.70
CA HIS A 61 -10.26 -18.56 1.55
C HIS A 61 -10.63 -17.07 1.73
N VAL A 62 -11.92 -16.75 1.70
CA VAL A 62 -12.43 -15.39 1.89
C VAL A 62 -12.94 -15.23 3.32
N ASP A 63 -12.32 -14.30 4.06
CA ASP A 63 -12.81 -13.90 5.38
C ASP A 63 -13.86 -12.78 5.24
N SER A 64 -14.78 -12.69 6.20
CA SER A 64 -15.79 -11.65 6.26
C SER A 64 -16.19 -11.31 7.69
N VAL A 65 -16.42 -10.02 7.93
CA VAL A 65 -16.95 -9.52 9.19
C VAL A 65 -18.08 -8.54 8.95
N VAL A 66 -18.88 -8.29 9.98
CA VAL A 66 -19.93 -7.27 9.96
C VAL A 66 -19.36 -5.96 10.49
N ILE A 67 -19.55 -4.89 9.74
CA ILE A 67 -19.18 -3.54 10.16
C ILE A 67 -20.08 -3.11 11.34
N LYS A 68 -19.47 -2.65 12.43
CA LYS A 68 -20.18 -2.15 13.62
C LYS A 68 -19.59 -0.80 14.04
N ASP A 69 -20.45 0.20 14.21
CA ASP A 69 -20.06 1.56 14.61
C ASP A 69 -18.95 2.15 13.73
N GLY A 70 -19.04 1.91 12.42
CA GLY A 70 -18.06 2.30 11.42
C GLY A 70 -16.73 1.56 11.51
N LYS A 71 -16.64 0.43 12.22
CA LYS A 71 -15.39 -0.30 12.46
C LYS A 71 -15.50 -1.77 12.11
N PHE A 72 -14.35 -2.37 11.80
CA PHE A 72 -14.19 -3.79 11.55
C PHE A 72 -12.77 -4.23 11.88
N GLU A 73 -12.57 -5.52 12.13
CA GLU A 73 -11.23 -6.09 12.32
C GLU A 73 -11.09 -7.41 11.59
N PHE A 74 -9.89 -7.65 11.05
CA PHE A 74 -9.49 -8.95 10.52
C PHE A 74 -8.22 -9.44 11.20
N VAL A 75 -8.08 -10.76 11.29
CA VAL A 75 -6.83 -11.42 11.67
C VAL A 75 -6.44 -12.37 10.54
N ALA A 76 -5.29 -12.13 9.92
CA ALA A 76 -4.75 -12.99 8.87
C ALA A 76 -3.53 -13.76 9.38
N ASP A 77 -3.47 -15.04 9.01
CA ASP A 77 -2.41 -15.99 9.33
C ASP A 77 -1.46 -16.24 8.15
N THR A 78 -1.84 -15.79 6.95
CA THR A 78 -1.02 -15.83 5.74
C THR A 78 -0.45 -14.45 5.41
N THR A 79 0.79 -14.41 4.91
CA THR A 79 1.40 -13.19 4.34
C THR A 79 1.26 -13.19 2.83
N GLU A 80 0.27 -12.45 2.33
CA GLU A 80 -0.05 -12.36 0.91
C GLU A 80 -0.72 -11.03 0.56
N MET A 81 -0.96 -10.80 -0.74
CA MET A 81 -1.70 -9.63 -1.20
C MET A 81 -3.20 -9.92 -1.10
N LYS A 82 -3.95 -9.05 -0.42
CA LYS A 82 -5.39 -9.18 -0.24
C LYS A 82 -6.11 -7.89 -0.65
N VAL A 83 -7.41 -8.02 -0.90
CA VAL A 83 -8.33 -6.93 -1.24
C VAL A 83 -9.38 -6.83 -0.14
N ILE A 84 -9.49 -5.66 0.48
CA ILE A 84 -10.59 -5.31 1.36
C ILE A 84 -11.69 -4.67 0.52
N ARG A 85 -12.90 -5.22 0.59
CA ARG A 85 -14.04 -4.76 -0.20
C ARG A 85 -15.37 -5.05 0.50
N ILE A 86 -16.32 -4.12 0.36
CA ILE A 86 -17.67 -4.27 0.93
C ILE A 86 -18.46 -5.32 0.13
N ASP A 87 -19.57 -5.83 0.64
CA ASP A 87 -20.56 -6.55 -0.16
C ASP A 87 -20.94 -5.78 -1.44
N TYR A 88 -20.99 -6.49 -2.57
CA TYR A 88 -21.12 -5.88 -3.89
C TYR A 88 -22.39 -5.03 -4.06
N HIS A 89 -23.46 -5.32 -3.32
CA HIS A 89 -24.69 -4.54 -3.37
C HIS A 89 -24.53 -3.11 -2.81
N TYR A 90 -23.49 -2.87 -2.00
CA TYR A 90 -23.31 -1.61 -1.26
C TYR A 90 -21.98 -0.90 -1.59
N ARG A 91 -21.30 -1.28 -2.68
CA ARG A 91 -19.99 -0.72 -3.07
C ARG A 91 -20.05 0.64 -3.75
N ASP A 92 -21.25 1.16 -4.05
CA ASP A 92 -21.34 2.44 -4.73
C ASP A 92 -20.64 3.55 -3.94
N GLY A 93 -19.76 4.29 -4.61
CA GLY A 93 -18.90 5.32 -4.01
C GLY A 93 -17.80 4.80 -3.07
N VAL A 94 -17.42 3.52 -3.13
CA VAL A 94 -16.33 2.93 -2.32
C VAL A 94 -15.21 2.42 -3.20
N GLN A 95 -13.98 2.71 -2.80
CA GLN A 95 -12.78 2.16 -3.42
C GLN A 95 -12.36 0.86 -2.71
N ASP A 96 -12.26 -0.24 -3.47
CA ASP A 96 -11.60 -1.47 -3.00
C ASP A 96 -10.14 -1.17 -2.61
N LEU A 97 -9.67 -1.73 -1.48
CA LEU A 97 -8.36 -1.43 -0.92
C LEU A 97 -7.42 -2.65 -1.03
N LEU A 98 -6.25 -2.46 -1.65
CA LEU A 98 -5.17 -3.44 -1.59
C LEU A 98 -4.45 -3.34 -0.24
N VAL A 99 -4.13 -4.49 0.34
CA VAL A 99 -3.33 -4.62 1.56
C VAL A 99 -2.40 -5.83 1.46
N VAL A 100 -1.24 -5.75 2.10
CA VAL A 100 -0.39 -6.92 2.34
C VAL A 100 -0.65 -7.42 3.76
N SER A 101 -1.05 -8.67 3.95
CA SER A 101 -1.30 -9.24 5.27
C SER A 101 -0.01 -9.66 5.99
N GLU A 102 0.94 -8.73 6.11
CA GLU A 102 2.20 -8.98 6.82
C GLU A 102 2.05 -8.89 8.35
N PRO A 103 2.93 -9.57 9.13
CA PRO A 103 2.91 -9.49 10.59
C PRO A 103 2.95 -8.05 11.11
N GLY A 104 2.06 -7.75 12.06
CA GLY A 104 1.93 -6.42 12.66
C GLY A 104 0.49 -5.90 12.61
N ASP A 105 0.33 -4.64 13.04
CA ASP A 105 -0.95 -3.95 13.09
C ASP A 105 -1.07 -3.00 11.89
N ILE A 106 -1.99 -3.31 10.98
CA ILE A 106 -2.33 -2.50 9.82
C ILE A 106 -3.53 -1.65 10.18
N ASN A 107 -3.47 -0.35 9.92
CA ASN A 107 -4.62 0.55 10.05
C ASN A 107 -5.14 0.87 8.65
N VAL A 108 -6.45 0.73 8.47
CA VAL A 108 -7.12 1.05 7.20
C VAL A 108 -8.32 1.96 7.41
N THR A 109 -8.54 2.84 6.43
CA THR A 109 -9.80 3.57 6.28
C THR A 109 -10.40 3.21 4.93
N VAL A 110 -11.66 2.80 4.90
CA VAL A 110 -12.37 2.39 3.69
C VAL A 110 -13.47 3.40 3.36
N GLY A 111 -13.45 3.91 2.14
CA GLY A 111 -14.33 4.99 1.70
C GLY A 111 -14.15 5.31 0.21
N ALA A 112 -14.45 6.55 -0.18
CA ALA A 112 -14.26 7.01 -1.56
C ALA A 112 -12.78 6.99 -1.98
N ASN A 113 -11.88 7.27 -1.03
CA ASN A 113 -10.45 7.05 -1.14
C ASN A 113 -9.96 6.20 0.03
N SER A 114 -9.93 4.88 -0.17
CA SER A 114 -9.50 3.95 0.87
C SER A 114 -7.98 3.99 1.04
N ILE A 115 -7.48 3.95 2.27
CA ILE A 115 -6.05 4.05 2.58
C ILE A 115 -5.61 2.96 3.56
N SER A 116 -4.34 2.56 3.48
CA SER A 116 -3.71 1.61 4.38
C SER A 116 -2.34 2.10 4.89
N GLY A 117 -1.89 1.55 6.01
CA GLY A 117 -0.56 1.79 6.55
C GLY A 117 -0.36 1.08 7.88
N GLY A 118 0.75 1.38 8.56
CA GLY A 118 1.10 0.84 9.88
C GLY A 118 2.12 -0.30 9.84
N THR A 119 2.42 -0.81 8.65
CA THR A 119 3.46 -1.82 8.43
C THR A 119 4.26 -1.52 7.16
N PRO A 120 5.54 -1.95 7.07
CA PRO A 120 6.46 -1.47 6.04
C PRO A 120 6.01 -1.68 4.58
N GLN A 121 5.44 -2.84 4.24
CA GLN A 121 4.94 -3.12 2.89
C GLN A 121 3.64 -2.37 2.62
N ASN A 122 2.75 -2.19 3.60
CA ASN A 122 1.52 -1.40 3.42
C ASN A 122 1.82 0.09 3.27
N ASP A 123 2.77 0.63 4.03
CA ASP A 123 3.22 2.03 3.88
C ASP A 123 3.79 2.27 2.48
N SER A 124 4.58 1.30 1.98
CA SER A 124 5.13 1.37 0.63
C SER A 124 4.05 1.22 -0.45
N LEU A 125 3.08 0.31 -0.23
CA LEU A 125 1.92 0.12 -1.10
C LEU A 125 1.08 1.40 -1.19
N GLN A 126 0.87 2.10 -0.08
CA GLN A 126 0.13 3.35 -0.04
C GLN A 126 0.82 4.46 -0.83
N VAL A 127 2.15 4.63 -0.66
CA VAL A 127 2.93 5.61 -1.46
C VAL A 127 2.82 5.32 -2.96
N TRP A 128 2.90 4.04 -3.35
CA TRP A 128 2.75 3.64 -4.74
C TRP A 128 1.32 3.94 -5.25
N LYS A 129 0.29 3.52 -4.49
CA LYS A 129 -1.13 3.77 -4.80
C LYS A 129 -1.38 5.26 -5.04
N ASP A 130 -0.89 6.13 -4.16
CA ASP A 130 -1.07 7.58 -4.30
C ASP A 130 -0.46 8.12 -5.59
N GLN A 131 0.70 7.60 -6.01
CA GLN A 131 1.30 7.98 -7.28
C GLN A 131 0.47 7.48 -8.48
N ILE A 132 -0.04 6.24 -8.42
CA ILE A 132 -0.92 5.70 -9.45
C ILE A 132 -2.21 6.54 -9.55
N MET A 133 -2.80 6.93 -8.43
CA MET A 133 -4.00 7.76 -8.40
C MET A 133 -3.76 9.15 -9.01
N LYS A 134 -2.63 9.80 -8.70
CA LYS A 134 -2.22 11.06 -9.32
C LYS A 134 -2.08 10.93 -10.83
N PHE A 135 -1.40 9.88 -11.30
CA PHE A 135 -1.27 9.58 -12.72
C PHE A 135 -2.64 9.36 -13.38
N ASN A 136 -3.49 8.52 -12.80
CA ASN A 136 -4.80 8.19 -13.36
C ASN A 136 -5.69 9.43 -13.48
N SER A 137 -5.69 10.29 -12.45
CA SER A 137 -6.41 11.56 -12.48
C SER A 137 -5.93 12.46 -13.63
N ALA A 138 -4.62 12.70 -13.74
CA ALA A 138 -4.04 13.52 -14.80
C ALA A 138 -4.29 12.94 -16.20
N TYR A 139 -4.16 11.62 -16.35
CA TYR A 139 -4.38 10.96 -17.64
C TYR A 139 -5.87 10.97 -18.04
N ASN A 140 -6.79 10.78 -17.09
CA ASN A 140 -8.22 10.90 -17.34
C ASN A 140 -8.63 12.32 -17.76
N GLN A 141 -8.05 13.35 -17.13
CA GLN A 141 -8.24 14.74 -17.55
C GLN A 141 -7.80 14.96 -19.00
N LEU A 142 -6.62 14.46 -19.39
CA LEU A 142 -6.15 14.54 -20.78
C LEU A 142 -7.10 13.81 -21.75
N ARG A 143 -7.63 12.64 -21.36
CA ARG A 143 -8.61 11.90 -22.18
C ARG A 143 -9.91 12.68 -22.36
N MET A 144 -10.37 13.39 -21.35
CA MET A 144 -11.57 14.24 -21.47
C MET A 144 -11.32 15.43 -22.40
N GLN A 145 -10.16 16.08 -22.30
CA GLN A 145 -9.77 17.18 -23.19
C GLN A 145 -9.66 16.72 -24.65
N ALA A 146 -8.96 15.61 -24.91
CA ALA A 146 -8.83 15.05 -26.27
C ALA A 146 -10.20 14.74 -26.90
N ARG A 147 -11.16 14.22 -26.09
CA ARG A 147 -12.53 13.98 -26.53
C ARG A 147 -13.27 15.28 -26.86
N GLN A 148 -13.12 16.32 -26.05
CA GLN A 148 -13.73 17.64 -26.29
C GLN A 148 -13.15 18.32 -27.54
N GLU A 149 -11.86 18.16 -27.79
CA GLU A 149 -11.16 18.69 -28.97
C GLU A 149 -11.39 17.84 -30.23
N GLY A 150 -11.91 16.62 -30.11
CA GLY A 150 -12.06 15.68 -31.22
C GLY A 150 -10.71 15.24 -31.84
N SER A 151 -9.62 15.34 -31.07
CA SER A 151 -8.25 15.10 -31.56
C SER A 151 -7.40 14.36 -30.52
N ASP A 152 -6.69 13.33 -30.98
CA ASP A 152 -5.79 12.55 -30.14
C ASP A 152 -4.40 13.18 -29.96
N GLN A 153 -4.14 14.36 -30.54
CA GLN A 153 -2.83 15.01 -30.49
C GLN A 153 -2.34 15.23 -29.05
N LEU A 154 -3.23 15.56 -28.11
CA LEU A 154 -2.92 15.67 -26.69
C LEU A 154 -2.45 14.35 -26.08
N LEU A 155 -3.07 13.23 -26.46
CA LEU A 155 -2.70 11.90 -25.97
C LEU A 155 -1.37 11.43 -26.57
N MET A 156 -1.15 11.68 -27.86
CA MET A 156 0.09 11.33 -28.56
C MET A 156 1.31 12.10 -28.03
N THR A 157 1.11 13.29 -27.48
CA THR A 157 2.17 14.14 -26.93
C THR A 157 2.24 14.06 -25.41
N LYS A 158 1.33 14.73 -24.70
CA LYS A 158 1.31 14.80 -23.23
C LYS A 158 0.97 13.46 -22.60
N GLY A 159 0.02 12.72 -23.18
CA GLY A 159 -0.36 11.39 -22.70
C GLY A 159 0.83 10.42 -22.71
N LYS A 160 1.55 10.34 -23.83
CA LYS A 160 2.77 9.52 -23.95
C LYS A 160 3.86 9.95 -22.95
N LYS A 161 4.05 11.25 -22.74
CA LYS A 161 5.01 11.76 -21.75
C LYS A 161 4.67 11.31 -20.33
N ILE A 162 3.42 11.45 -19.91
CA ILE A 162 2.96 11.07 -18.56
C ILE A 162 3.03 9.54 -18.36
N GLN A 163 2.75 8.76 -19.40
CA GLN A 163 2.94 7.30 -19.38
C GLN A 163 4.41 6.91 -19.19
N ASN A 164 5.34 7.56 -19.89
CA ASN A 164 6.78 7.32 -19.73
C ASN A 164 7.25 7.68 -18.32
N GLN A 165 6.79 8.82 -17.78
CA GLN A 165 7.11 9.21 -16.40
C GLN A 165 6.61 8.19 -15.37
N LEU A 166 5.41 7.64 -15.55
CA LEU A 166 4.90 6.58 -14.70
C LEU A 166 5.76 5.31 -14.80
N LYS A 167 6.16 4.93 -16.02
CA LYS A 167 7.04 3.78 -16.25
C LYS A 167 8.37 3.94 -15.51
N GLU A 168 9.02 5.09 -15.67
CA GLU A 168 10.29 5.42 -15.00
C GLU A 168 10.12 5.40 -13.47
N TYR A 169 9.05 6.01 -12.96
CA TYR A 169 8.71 5.96 -11.54
C TYR A 169 8.58 4.51 -11.05
N ASN A 170 7.79 3.66 -11.73
CA ASN A 170 7.56 2.29 -11.30
C ASN A 170 8.86 1.46 -11.32
N ILE A 171 9.73 1.66 -12.32
CA ILE A 171 11.04 1.00 -12.36
C ILE A 171 11.89 1.42 -11.16
N ALA A 172 12.03 2.72 -10.90
CA ALA A 172 12.81 3.23 -9.78
C ALA A 172 12.21 2.81 -8.42
N PHE A 173 10.89 2.85 -8.32
CA PHE A 173 10.12 2.45 -7.15
C PHE A 173 10.33 0.98 -6.82
N LEU A 174 10.27 0.09 -7.83
CA LEU A 174 10.48 -1.33 -7.66
C LEU A 174 11.91 -1.66 -7.19
N LYS A 175 12.93 -1.01 -7.77
CA LYS A 175 14.34 -1.25 -7.44
C LYS A 175 14.66 -1.01 -5.97
N ARG A 176 14.03 -0.01 -5.35
CA ARG A 176 14.22 0.32 -3.93
C ARG A 176 13.37 -0.50 -2.96
N GLN A 177 12.44 -1.33 -3.44
CA GLN A 177 11.62 -2.13 -2.53
C GLN A 177 12.44 -3.26 -1.89
N PRO A 178 12.27 -3.50 -0.57
CA PRO A 178 12.79 -4.70 0.07
C PRO A 178 12.11 -5.95 -0.52
N ALA A 179 12.74 -7.11 -0.37
CA ALA A 179 12.11 -8.37 -0.75
C ALA A 179 10.83 -8.59 0.08
N GLY A 180 9.76 -9.07 -0.56
CA GLY A 180 8.46 -9.25 0.08
C GLY A 180 7.35 -9.39 -0.95
N VAL A 181 6.14 -9.67 -0.46
CA VAL A 181 4.93 -9.84 -1.27
C VAL A 181 4.68 -8.64 -2.16
N PHE A 182 4.83 -7.42 -1.62
CA PHE A 182 4.57 -6.21 -2.41
C PHE A 182 5.57 -6.04 -3.57
N LYS A 183 6.86 -6.33 -3.34
CA LYS A 183 7.86 -6.32 -4.42
C LYS A 183 7.54 -7.34 -5.48
N SER A 184 7.19 -8.57 -5.10
CA SER A 184 6.80 -9.63 -6.04
C SER A 184 5.57 -9.24 -6.85
N PHE A 185 4.58 -8.61 -6.22
CA PHE A 185 3.41 -8.05 -6.90
C PHE A 185 3.80 -7.02 -7.96
N LEU A 186 4.65 -6.04 -7.62
CA LEU A 186 5.13 -5.03 -8.57
C LEU A 186 5.94 -5.64 -9.72
N GLN A 187 6.75 -6.68 -9.46
CA GLN A 187 7.51 -7.39 -10.50
C GLN A 187 6.60 -8.08 -11.51
N THR A 188 5.46 -8.60 -11.06
CA THR A 188 4.46 -9.22 -11.93
C THR A 188 3.75 -8.18 -12.80
N MET A 189 3.41 -7.02 -12.23
CA MET A 189 2.76 -5.94 -12.99
C MET A 189 3.70 -5.23 -13.97
N TYR A 190 4.98 -5.12 -13.63
CA TYR A 190 5.98 -4.40 -14.43
C TYR A 190 7.16 -5.31 -14.76
N PRO A 191 6.96 -6.35 -15.61
CA PRO A 191 8.01 -7.33 -15.90
C PRO A 191 9.23 -6.72 -16.62
N SER A 192 9.03 -5.62 -17.36
CA SER A 192 10.10 -4.86 -18.03
C SER A 192 10.98 -4.05 -17.07
N ALA A 193 10.65 -4.03 -15.78
CA ALA A 193 11.44 -3.38 -14.74
C ALA A 193 12.42 -4.33 -14.02
N LYS A 194 12.46 -5.61 -14.43
CA LYS A 194 13.46 -6.59 -13.99
C LYS A 194 14.84 -6.27 -14.55
#